data_AF-A0A853F0Z5-F1
#
_entry.id   AF-A0A853F0Z5-F1
#
_cell.length_a   1.000
_cell.length_b   1.000
_cell.length_c   1.000
_cell.angle_alpha   90.00
_cell.angle_beta   90.00
_cell.angle_gamma   90.00
#
_symmetry.space_group_name_H-M   'P 1'
#
loop_
_entity.id
_entity.type
_entity.pdbx_description
1 polymer ?
#
loop_
_entity_poly.entity_id
_entity_poly.type
_entity_poly.pdbx_seq_one_letter_code
_entity_poly.pdbx_strand_id
1 'polypeptide(L)'
;MWFKKEYWTTYNVIEAVSWCIKSIIIVPGLIFGIQIWQLYFVALLTSMSLIWASNKKLLPTLVGFNTLWIWLSMMVISQHILDS
;
A
#
# COMPACT_ATOMS: atom_id res chain seq x y z
N MET A 1 -13.53 15.09 9.57
CA MET A 1 -13.55 13.61 9.71
C MET A 1 -12.33 13.10 10.47
N TRP A 2 -11.11 13.39 10.04
CA TRP A 2 -9.88 12.84 10.63
C TRP A 2 -9.62 13.24 12.09
N PHE A 3 -10.14 14.38 12.55
CA PHE A 3 -9.99 14.80 13.95
C PHE A 3 -11.05 14.20 14.90
N LYS A 4 -12.01 13.41 14.40
CA LYS A 4 -12.99 12.72 15.23
C LYS A 4 -12.45 11.36 15.64
N LYS A 5 -12.45 11.03 16.94
CA LYS A 5 -12.00 9.70 17.43
C LYS A 5 -12.78 8.54 16.80
N GLU A 6 -14.09 8.73 16.61
CA GLU A 6 -15.00 7.75 15.98
C GLU A 6 -14.61 7.42 14.53
N TYR A 7 -13.88 8.32 13.86
CA TYR A 7 -13.39 8.07 12.51
C TYR A 7 -12.25 7.04 12.52
N TRP A 8 -11.44 6.94 13.58
CA TRP A 8 -10.29 6.03 13.61
C TRP A 8 -10.68 4.60 13.96
N THR A 9 -11.50 3.99 13.10
CA THR A 9 -11.75 2.56 13.12
C THR A 9 -10.53 1.79 12.61
N THR A 10 -10.43 0.50 12.95
CA THR A 10 -9.35 -0.38 12.45
C THR A 10 -9.20 -0.32 10.93
N TYR A 11 -10.30 -0.23 10.19
CA TYR A 11 -10.29 -0.09 8.74
C TYR A 11 -9.66 1.22 8.28
N ASN A 12 -10.05 2.34 8.88
CA ASN A 12 -9.52 3.67 8.54
C ASN A 12 -8.03 3.80 8.91
N VAL A 13 -7.59 3.13 9.98
CA VAL A 13 -6.16 3.04 10.34
C VAL A 13 -5.38 2.26 9.27
N ILE A 14 -5.90 1.11 8.83
CA ILE A 14 -5.28 0.31 7.75
C ILE A 14 -5.21 1.11 6.44
N GLU A 15 -6.27 1.86 6.11
CA GLU A 15 -6.30 2.78 4.97
C GLU A 15 -5.21 3.84 5.06
N ALA A 16 -5.12 4.54 6.19
CA ALA A 16 -4.13 5.60 6.38
C ALA A 16 -2.70 5.06 6.32
N VAL A 17 -2.41 3.94 6.99
CA VAL A 17 -1.08 3.31 6.98
C VAL A 17 -0.72 2.85 5.56
N SER A 18 -1.64 2.16 4.87
CA SER A 18 -1.39 1.69 3.51
C SER A 18 -1.16 2.84 2.54
N TRP A 19 -1.91 3.95 2.69
CA TRP A 19 -1.70 5.16 1.91
C TRP A 19 -0.33 5.80 2.19
N CYS A 20 0.08 5.91 3.47
CA CYS A 20 1.38 6.45 3.85
C CYS A 20 2.54 5.64 3.26
N ILE A 21 2.49 4.31 3.32
CA ILE A 21 3.53 3.44 2.75
C ILE A 21 3.67 3.67 1.25
N LYS A 22 2.55 3.75 0.51
CA LYS A 22 2.58 4.03 -0.93
C LYS A 22 3.19 5.41 -1.21
N SER A 23 2.86 6.43 -0.43
CA SER A 23 3.48 7.76 -0.56
C SER A 23 4.99 7.74 -0.33
N ILE A 24 5.47 7.00 0.68
CA ILE A 24 6.91 6.87 0.97
C ILE A 24 7.65 6.13 -0.14
N ILE A 25 6.97 5.25 -0.90
CA ILE A 25 7.56 4.58 -2.06
C ILE A 25 7.55 5.50 -3.30
N ILE A 26 6.40 6.12 -3.58
CA ILE A 26 6.20 6.90 -4.81
C ILE A 26 7.00 8.20 -4.78
N VAL A 27 6.97 8.96 -3.68
CA VAL A 27 7.56 10.31 -3.63
C VAL A 27 9.07 10.28 -3.88
N PRO A 28 9.87 9.44 -3.18
CA PRO A 28 11.30 9.36 -3.46
C PRO A 28 11.61 8.77 -4.82
N GLY A 29 10.83 7.77 -5.26
CA GLY A 29 11.01 7.12 -6.55
C GLY A 29 10.76 8.07 -7.73
N LEU A 30 9.72 8.91 -7.66
CA LEU A 30 9.37 9.84 -8.73
C LEU A 30 10.15 11.16 -8.68
N ILE A 31 10.37 11.74 -7.49
CA ILE A 31 11.00 13.07 -7.37
C ILE A 31 12.52 12.97 -7.40
N PHE A 32 13.09 11.98 -6.69
CA PHE A 32 14.54 11.85 -6.53
C PHE A 32 15.15 10.69 -7.34
N GLY A 33 14.32 9.86 -7.97
CA GLY A 33 14.77 8.66 -8.68
C GLY A 33 15.29 7.55 -7.76
N ILE A 34 15.03 7.65 -6.44
CA ILE A 34 15.53 6.71 -5.43
C ILE A 34 14.45 5.68 -5.13
N GLN A 35 14.69 4.43 -5.51
CA GLN A 35 13.77 3.31 -5.22
C GLN A 35 14.32 2.45 -4.07
N ILE A 36 13.60 2.42 -2.96
CA ILE A 36 13.91 1.54 -1.81
C ILE A 36 13.06 0.29 -1.94
N TRP A 37 13.58 -0.73 -2.63
CA TRP A 37 12.83 -1.93 -3.00
C TRP A 37 12.31 -2.72 -1.79
N GLN A 38 12.97 -2.67 -0.63
CA GLN A 38 12.56 -3.35 0.59
C GLN A 38 11.19 -2.86 1.11
N LEU A 39 10.83 -1.60 0.83
CA LEU A 39 9.53 -1.05 1.21
C LEU A 39 8.37 -1.73 0.48
N TYR A 40 8.63 -2.39 -0.66
CA TYR A 40 7.60 -3.12 -1.39
C TYR A 40 7.12 -4.37 -0.63
N PHE A 41 7.92 -4.94 0.30
CA PHE A 41 7.40 -5.97 1.21
C PHE A 41 6.31 -5.42 2.13
N VAL A 42 6.53 -4.22 2.66
CA VAL A 42 5.55 -3.54 3.51
C VAL A 42 4.32 -3.17 2.68
N ALA A 43 4.51 -2.63 1.47
CA ALA A 43 3.42 -2.30 0.57
C ALA A 43 2.59 -3.53 0.15
N LEU A 44 3.22 -4.69 -0.03
CA LEU A 44 2.55 -5.95 -0.31
C LEU A 44 1.62 -6.34 0.85
N LEU A 45 2.15 -6.35 2.07
CA LEU A 45 1.38 -6.68 3.28
C LEU A 45 0.23 -5.69 3.49
N THR A 46 0.49 -4.39 3.44
CA THR A 46 -0.55 -3.38 3.66
C THR A 46 -1.59 -3.36 2.56
N SER A 47 -1.25 -3.70 1.31
CA SER A 47 -2.21 -3.81 0.21
C SER A 47 -3.13 -5.01 0.39
N MET A 48 -2.61 -6.16 0.86
CA MET A 48 -3.45 -7.31 1.22
C MET A 48 -4.41 -6.99 2.37
N SER A 49 -3.91 -6.36 3.45
CA SER A 49 -4.76 -5.91 4.56
C SER A 49 -5.81 -4.90 4.11
N LEU A 50 -5.47 -4.03 3.17
CA LEU A 50 -6.38 -3.01 2.66
C LEU A 50 -7.48 -3.61 1.77
N ILE A 51 -7.20 -4.66 0.99
CA ILE A 51 -8.25 -5.38 0.26
C ILE A 51 -9.30 -5.95 1.22
N TRP A 52 -8.86 -6.55 2.33
CA TRP A 52 -9.77 -7.03 3.37
C TRP A 52 -10.63 -5.90 3.96
N ALA A 53 -10.02 -4.78 4.33
CA ALA A 53 -10.73 -3.61 4.85
C ALA A 53 -11.70 -3.01 3.82
N SER A 54 -11.30 -2.97 2.54
CA SER A 54 -12.11 -2.45 1.43
C SER A 54 -13.36 -3.28 1.17
N ASN A 55 -13.25 -4.61 1.28
CA ASN A 55 -14.39 -5.52 1.13
C ASN A 55 -15.42 -5.31 2.24
N LYS A 56 -14.98 -5.02 3.48
CA LYS A 56 -15.90 -4.69 4.59
C LYS A 56 -16.65 -3.37 4.38
N LYS A 57 -16.07 -2.45 3.62
CA LYS A 57 -16.66 -1.16 3.25
C LYS A 57 -17.33 -1.15 1.88
N LEU A 58 -17.34 -2.26 1.15
CA LEU A 58 -17.84 -2.38 -0.22
C LEU A 58 -17.23 -1.34 -1.17
N LEU A 59 -15.90 -1.16 -1.12
CA LEU A 59 -15.14 -0.22 -1.95
C LEU A 59 -14.41 -0.94 -3.09
N PRO A 60 -15.08 -1.25 -4.22
CA PRO A 60 -14.51 -2.09 -5.29
C PRO A 60 -13.30 -1.46 -5.99
N THR A 61 -13.28 -0.13 -6.11
CA THR A 61 -12.16 0.60 -6.71
C THR A 61 -10.91 0.52 -5.85
N LEU A 62 -11.05 0.55 -4.52
CA LEU A 62 -9.95 0.43 -3.58
C LEU A 62 -9.36 -0.99 -3.58
N VAL A 63 -10.22 -2.01 -3.76
CA VAL A 63 -9.78 -3.39 -4.00
C VAL A 63 -8.94 -3.47 -5.27
N GLY A 64 -9.45 -2.99 -6.41
CA GLY A 64 -8.73 -3.04 -7.68
C GLY A 64 -7.37 -2.31 -7.63
N PHE A 65 -7.34 -1.12 -7.02
CA PHE A 65 -6.09 -0.38 -6.83
C PHE A 65 -5.07 -1.16 -5.99
N ASN A 66 -5.48 -1.79 -4.89
CA ASN A 66 -4.56 -2.55 -4.06
C ASN A 66 -4.13 -3.88 -4.69
N THR A 67 -4.95 -4.48 -5.56
CA THR A 67 -4.53 -5.62 -6.38
C THR A 67 -3.39 -5.26 -7.32
N LEU A 68 -3.44 -4.08 -7.96
CA LEU A 68 -2.32 -3.59 -8.78
C LEU A 68 -1.06 -3.38 -7.95
N TRP A 69 -1.20 -2.86 -6.73
CA TRP A 69 -0.06 -2.68 -5.82
C TRP A 69 0.55 -3.98 -5.34
N ILE A 70 -0.26 -5.02 -5.13
CA ILE A 70 0.25 -6.37 -4.84
C ILE A 70 1.10 -6.85 -6.02
N TRP A 71 0.58 -6.75 -7.24
CA TRP A 71 1.32 -7.13 -8.44
C TRP A 71 2.63 -6.35 -8.58
N LEU A 72 2.58 -5.02 -8.48
CA LEU A 72 3.78 -4.16 -8.54
C LEU A 72 4.82 -4.55 -7.49
N SER A 73 4.37 -4.81 -6.26
CA SER A 73 5.27 -5.20 -5.18
C SER A 73 5.95 -6.53 -5.47
N MET A 74 5.19 -7.52 -5.96
CA MET A 74 5.77 -8.81 -6.35
C MET A 74 6.78 -8.66 -7.49
N MET A 75 6.51 -7.83 -8.50
CA MET A 75 7.44 -7.59 -9.60
C MET A 75 8.76 -6.98 -9.13
N VAL A 76 8.71 -5.91 -8.35
CA VAL A 76 9.91 -5.21 -7.85
C VAL A 76 10.72 -6.09 -6.91
N ILE A 77 10.05 -6.81 -6.00
CA ILE A 77 10.70 -7.76 -5.11
C ILE A 77 11.39 -8.88 -5.93
N SER A 78 10.70 -9.43 -6.93
CA SER A 78 11.25 -10.53 -7.74
C SER A 78 12.47 -10.08 -8.54
N GLN A 79 12.44 -8.89 -9.15
CA GLN A 79 13.60 -8.32 -9.85
C GLN A 79 14.81 -8.24 -8.91
N HIS A 80 14.64 -7.65 -7.73
CA HIS A 80 15.77 -7.49 -6.81
C HIS A 80 16.25 -8.82 -6.24
N ILE A 81 15.38 -9.80 -5.98
CA ILE A 81 15.82 -11.11 -5.47
C ILE A 81 16.53 -11.94 -6.55
N LEU A 82 16.06 -11.90 -7.80
CA LEU A 82 16.62 -12.71 -8.89
C LEU A 82 17.87 -12.10 -9.51
N ASP A 83 18.01 -10.77 -9.45
CA ASP A 83 19.20 -10.05 -9.93
C ASP A 83 20.27 -9.89 -8.82
N SER A 84 20.06 -10.47 -7.62
CA SER A 84 21.00 -10.46 -6.47
C SER A 84 21.97 -11.64 -6.45
#